data_AF-A0A946U5Q9-F1
#
_entry.id   AF-A0A946U5Q9-F1
#
_cell.length_a   1.000
_cell.length_b   1.000
_cell.length_c   1.000
_cell.angle_alpha   90.00
_cell.angle_beta   90.00
_cell.angle_gamma   90.00
#
_symmetry.space_group_name_H-M   'P 1'
#
loop_
_entity.id
_entity.type
_entity.pdbx_description
1 polymer ?
#
loop_
_entity_poly.entity_id
_entity_poly.type
_entity_poly.pdbx_seq_one_letter_code
_entity_poly.pdbx_strand_id
1 'polypeptide(L)'
;MPDLFQDKPKASRSSSDPTPPDVVETLGEFLERYQARGLRWPAGIPDGAFHAARYWVEINEDPHRYRDNPGPIYKGGALVAWSTPYHDRLLFSLQKFLGFNSAQQIWILEQIKRGIPWRGEEGKVYAAIIEQAEIMARDPAGYIGNATPALAAIRGARRGA
;
A
#
# COMPACT_ATOMS: atom_id res chain seq x y z
N MET A 1 2.54 49.80 42.15
CA MET A 1 2.26 48.40 41.81
C MET A 1 3.25 48.02 40.72
N PRO A 2 4.37 47.34 41.04
CA PRO A 2 5.35 46.96 40.05
C PRO A 2 4.91 45.72 39.26
N ASP A 3 5.40 45.67 38.03
CA ASP A 3 5.15 44.69 36.98
C ASP A 3 5.31 43.24 37.46
N LEU A 4 4.26 42.45 37.25
CA LEU A 4 4.21 41.01 37.53
C LEU A 4 4.52 40.18 36.27
N PHE A 5 5.30 40.74 35.33
CA PHE A 5 6.00 39.96 34.32
C PHE A 5 7.22 39.32 34.95
N GLN A 6 6.95 38.30 35.77
CA GLN A 6 7.95 37.27 36.00
C GLN A 6 8.28 36.67 34.64
N ASP A 7 9.52 36.88 34.21
CA ASP A 7 10.18 36.12 33.14
C ASP A 7 9.93 34.63 33.38
N LYS A 8 8.92 34.09 32.70
CA LYS A 8 8.84 32.64 32.52
C LYS A 8 10.13 32.26 31.81
N PRO A 9 10.92 31.31 32.34
CA PRO A 9 12.06 30.81 31.59
C PRO A 9 11.52 30.35 30.24
N LYS A 10 11.96 31.00 29.16
CA LYS A 10 11.77 30.50 27.80
C LYS A 10 12.28 29.07 27.85
N ALA A 11 11.36 28.12 27.78
CA ALA A 11 11.69 26.72 27.64
C ALA A 11 12.70 26.65 26.50
N SER A 12 13.94 26.27 26.85
CA SER A 12 14.90 25.85 25.87
C SER A 12 14.20 24.76 25.07
N ARG A 13 13.95 25.01 23.79
CA ARG A 13 13.49 23.97 22.87
C ARG A 13 14.63 22.96 22.76
N SER A 14 14.69 22.03 23.71
CA SER A 14 15.22 20.70 23.43
C SER A 14 14.24 20.10 22.43
N SER A 15 14.58 20.18 21.14
CA SER A 15 13.80 19.59 20.04
C SER A 15 13.95 18.07 20.04
N SER A 16 13.63 17.44 21.16
CA SER A 16 13.53 15.99 21.32
C SER A 16 12.07 15.59 21.48
N ASP A 17 11.18 16.29 20.79
CA ASP A 17 9.84 15.75 20.58
C ASP A 17 10.01 14.53 19.68
N PRO A 18 9.68 13.32 20.15
CA PRO A 18 9.70 12.15 19.30
C PRO A 18 8.82 12.43 18.09
N THR A 19 9.37 12.26 16.89
CA THR A 19 8.59 12.31 15.65
C THR A 19 7.99 10.93 15.39
N PRO A 20 6.84 10.85 14.69
CA PRO A 20 6.36 9.57 14.20
C PRO A 20 7.42 8.93 13.28
N PRO A 21 7.49 7.59 13.22
CA PRO A 21 8.41 6.89 12.32
C PRO A 21 8.10 7.21 10.86
N ASP A 22 9.09 7.10 9.98
CA ASP A 22 8.88 7.25 8.55
C ASP A 22 8.29 5.96 7.93
N VAL A 23 7.38 6.12 6.97
CA VAL A 23 6.70 4.99 6.32
C VAL A 23 7.66 4.16 5.46
N VAL A 24 8.59 4.80 4.75
CA VAL A 24 9.57 4.13 3.89
C VAL A 24 10.56 3.37 4.75
N GLU A 25 11.02 3.96 5.85
CA GLU A 25 11.88 3.27 6.83
C GLU A 25 11.19 2.03 7.40
N THR A 26 9.94 2.17 7.87
CA THR A 26 9.16 1.06 8.45
C THR A 26 9.00 -0.11 7.47
N LEU A 27 8.65 0.17 6.22
CA LEU A 27 8.51 -0.85 5.16
C LEU A 27 9.88 -1.43 4.75
N GLY A 28 10.92 -0.59 4.73
CA GLY A 28 12.30 -0.98 4.42
C GLY A 28 12.82 -2.04 5.39
N GLU A 29 12.68 -1.80 6.70
CA GLU A 29 13.08 -2.77 7.74
C GLU A 29 12.36 -4.13 7.61
N PHE A 30 11.10 -4.11 7.16
CA PHE A 30 10.38 -5.35 6.87
C PHE A 30 10.98 -6.08 5.66
N LEU A 31 11.26 -5.36 4.57
CA LEU A 31 11.83 -5.94 3.34
C LEU A 31 13.26 -6.43 3.52
N GLU A 32 14.07 -5.77 4.33
CA GLU A 32 15.41 -6.25 4.70
C GLU A 32 15.33 -7.60 5.42
N ARG A 33 14.43 -7.70 6.41
CA ARG A 33 14.18 -8.97 7.12
C ARG A 33 13.63 -10.05 6.19
N TYR A 34 12.81 -9.68 5.21
CA TYR A 34 12.29 -10.59 4.20
C TYR A 34 13.42 -11.14 3.31
N GLN A 35 14.30 -10.26 2.81
CA GLN A 35 15.45 -10.63 1.98
C GLN A 35 16.50 -11.45 2.75
N ALA A 36 16.74 -11.12 4.02
CA ALA A 36 17.65 -11.86 4.90
C ALA A 36 17.21 -13.33 5.11
N ARG A 37 15.93 -13.65 4.89
CA ARG A 37 15.40 -15.02 4.88
C ARG A 37 15.63 -15.75 3.55
N GLY A 38 16.32 -15.14 2.59
CA GLY A 38 16.55 -15.69 1.26
C GLY A 38 15.35 -15.58 0.31
N LEU A 39 14.29 -14.85 0.72
CA LEU A 39 13.11 -14.63 -0.10
C LEU A 39 13.37 -13.46 -1.06
N ARG A 40 12.79 -13.54 -2.26
CA ARG A 40 12.86 -12.49 -3.27
C ARG A 40 11.46 -11.99 -3.57
N TRP A 41 11.34 -10.68 -3.76
CA TRP A 41 10.14 -10.07 -4.34
C TRP A 41 10.15 -10.22 -5.87
N PRO A 42 8.99 -10.10 -6.54
CA PRO A 42 8.87 -10.30 -7.98
C PRO A 42 9.66 -9.29 -8.80
N ALA A 43 9.95 -9.68 -10.05
CA ALA A 43 10.52 -8.79 -11.06
C ALA A 43 9.58 -7.59 -11.30
N GLY A 44 10.16 -6.39 -11.40
CA GLY A 44 9.42 -5.13 -11.57
C GLY A 44 9.33 -4.27 -10.31
N ILE A 45 9.67 -4.81 -9.14
CA ILE A 45 9.98 -4.02 -7.94
C ILE A 45 11.48 -3.72 -7.93
N PRO A 46 11.91 -2.48 -7.66
CA PRO A 46 13.33 -2.13 -7.58
C PRO A 46 14.11 -3.01 -6.59
N ASP A 47 15.37 -3.28 -6.90
CA ASP A 47 16.28 -3.93 -5.97
C ASP A 47 16.64 -3.00 -4.81
N GLY A 48 16.89 -3.61 -3.64
CA GLY A 48 17.16 -2.90 -2.39
C GLY A 48 15.88 -2.56 -1.62
N ALA A 49 15.87 -2.90 -0.32
CA ALA A 49 14.71 -2.77 0.54
C ALA A 49 14.15 -1.34 0.61
N PHE A 50 15.03 -0.34 0.70
CA PHE A 50 14.64 1.07 0.70
C PHE A 50 13.93 1.48 -0.60
N HIS A 51 14.48 1.10 -1.76
CA HIS A 51 13.89 1.43 -3.07
C HIS A 51 12.58 0.69 -3.31
N ALA A 52 12.50 -0.56 -2.90
CA ALA A 52 11.28 -1.36 -2.95
C ALA A 52 10.18 -0.78 -2.04
N ALA A 53 10.53 -0.35 -0.82
CA ALA A 53 9.60 0.31 0.10
C ALA A 53 9.06 1.61 -0.50
N ARG A 54 9.96 2.49 -0.96
CA ARG A 54 9.59 3.75 -1.61
C ARG A 54 8.68 3.52 -2.81
N TYR A 55 9.04 2.58 -3.68
CA TYR A 55 8.21 2.18 -4.81
C TYR A 55 6.81 1.74 -4.37
N TRP A 56 6.70 0.92 -3.33
CA TRP A 56 5.41 0.44 -2.82
C TRP A 56 4.51 1.57 -2.32
N VAL A 57 5.10 2.55 -1.60
CA VAL A 57 4.40 3.76 -1.16
C VAL A 57 3.91 4.57 -2.37
N GLU A 58 4.79 4.80 -3.35
CA GLU A 58 4.51 5.62 -4.53
C GLU A 58 3.36 5.06 -5.39
N ILE A 59 3.28 3.73 -5.54
CA ILE A 59 2.29 3.14 -6.45
C ILE A 59 0.92 2.92 -5.80
N ASN A 60 0.82 2.68 -4.49
CA ASN A 60 -0.44 2.25 -3.88
C ASN A 60 -1.41 3.39 -3.58
N GLU A 61 -1.11 4.23 -2.59
CA GLU A 61 -2.03 5.27 -2.14
C GLU A 61 -1.28 6.54 -1.79
N ASP A 62 -1.77 7.67 -2.30
CA ASP A 62 -1.30 9.00 -1.93
C ASP A 62 -1.51 9.22 -0.41
N PRO A 63 -0.45 9.47 0.37
CA PRO A 63 -0.54 9.70 1.81
C PRO A 63 -1.43 10.89 2.17
N HIS A 64 -1.60 11.87 1.27
CA HIS A 64 -2.39 13.07 1.54
C HIS A 64 -3.90 12.91 1.33
N ARG A 65 -4.35 11.81 0.71
CA ARG A 65 -5.78 11.55 0.46
C ARG A 65 -6.54 10.99 1.67
N TYR A 66 -5.84 10.53 2.71
CA TYR A 66 -6.43 9.90 3.88
C TYR A 66 -6.20 10.73 5.14
N ARG A 67 -7.19 10.76 6.03
CA ARG A 67 -7.13 11.47 7.32
C ARG A 67 -6.37 10.69 8.40
N ASP A 68 -5.64 9.65 8.01
CA ASP A 68 -4.99 8.69 8.91
C ASP A 68 -3.67 9.25 9.43
N ASN A 69 -3.74 10.27 10.27
CA ASN A 69 -2.56 10.90 10.86
C ASN A 69 -1.95 10.01 11.96
N PRO A 70 -0.61 9.96 12.07
CA PRO A 70 0.04 9.30 13.20
C PRO A 70 -0.39 9.88 14.54
N GLY A 71 -0.58 9.01 15.54
CA GLY A 71 -0.98 9.41 16.89
C GLY A 71 -0.02 8.84 17.95
N PRO A 72 0.52 9.64 18.87
CA PRO A 72 1.37 9.13 19.93
C PRO A 72 0.57 8.32 20.96
N ILE A 73 1.13 7.20 21.42
CA ILE A 73 0.55 6.34 22.46
C ILE A 73 1.39 6.48 23.72
N TYR A 74 0.77 6.96 24.81
CA TYR A 74 1.44 7.18 26.10
C TYR A 74 1.02 6.14 27.15
N LYS A 75 1.95 5.75 28.03
CA LYS A 75 1.69 4.95 29.22
C LYS A 75 2.41 5.56 30.42
N GLY A 76 1.65 5.95 31.45
CA GLY A 76 2.22 6.60 32.64
C GLY A 76 2.90 7.94 32.35
N GLY A 77 2.48 8.67 31.30
CA GLY A 77 3.07 9.94 30.88
C GLY A 77 4.29 9.83 29.94
N ALA A 78 4.82 8.63 29.72
CA ALA A 78 5.91 8.39 28.76
C ALA A 78 5.35 7.90 27.41
N LEU A 79 5.92 8.38 26.30
CA LEU A 79 5.61 7.85 24.98
C LEU A 79 6.12 6.41 24.89
N VAL A 80 5.25 5.47 24.52
CA VAL A 80 5.61 4.05 24.39
C VAL A 80 5.52 3.52 22.96
N ALA A 81 4.70 4.14 22.12
CA ALA A 81 4.52 3.73 20.73
C ALA A 81 3.87 4.84 19.90
N TRP A 82 3.81 4.65 18.58
CA TRP A 82 3.01 5.42 17.67
C TRP A 82 1.90 4.55 17.08
N SER A 83 0.68 5.07 17.00
CA SER A 83 -0.35 4.56 16.11
C SER A 83 -0.08 5.10 14.71
N THR A 84 0.09 4.21 13.73
CA THR A 84 0.43 4.57 12.34
C THR A 84 -0.45 3.83 11.34
N PRO A 85 -1.76 4.16 11.27
CA PRO A 85 -2.72 3.37 10.48
C PRO A 85 -2.38 3.28 8.99
N TYR A 86 -1.75 4.32 8.42
CA TYR A 86 -1.27 4.31 7.04
C TYR A 86 -0.12 3.31 6.84
N HIS A 87 0.84 3.25 7.77
CA HIS A 87 1.96 2.30 7.70
C HIS A 87 1.43 0.88 7.84
N ASP A 88 0.52 0.66 8.80
CA ASP A 88 -0.06 -0.65 9.08
C ASP A 88 -0.80 -1.18 7.84
N ARG A 89 -1.56 -0.32 7.15
CA ARG A 89 -2.28 -0.69 5.91
C ARG A 89 -1.31 -1.05 4.78
N LEU A 90 -0.29 -0.23 4.53
CA LEU A 90 0.69 -0.50 3.46
C LEU A 90 1.54 -1.74 3.75
N LEU A 91 1.93 -1.94 5.01
CA LEU A 91 2.66 -3.12 5.43
C LEU A 91 1.81 -4.38 5.27
N PHE A 92 0.53 -4.33 5.66
CA PHE A 92 -0.41 -5.42 5.46
C PHE A 92 -0.60 -5.78 3.99
N SER A 93 -0.80 -4.78 3.12
CA SER A 93 -0.98 -5.02 1.68
C SER A 93 0.28 -5.59 1.03
N LEU A 94 1.46 -5.11 1.44
CA LEU A 94 2.77 -5.62 1.00
C LEU A 94 3.00 -7.07 1.44
N GLN A 95 2.71 -7.39 2.71
CA GLN A 95 2.85 -8.76 3.23
C GLN A 95 1.98 -9.75 2.46
N LYS A 96 0.72 -9.39 2.20
CA LYS A 96 -0.19 -10.21 1.39
C LYS A 96 0.33 -10.35 -0.05
N PHE A 97 0.77 -9.25 -0.66
CA PHE A 97 1.34 -9.25 -2.00
C PHE A 97 2.53 -10.22 -2.13
N LEU A 98 3.47 -10.16 -1.20
CA LEU A 98 4.64 -11.05 -1.19
C LEU A 98 4.30 -12.52 -0.90
N GLY A 99 3.13 -12.79 -0.30
CA GLY A 99 2.62 -14.14 -0.07
C GLY A 99 1.93 -14.77 -1.28
N PHE A 100 1.64 -14.00 -2.34
CA PHE A 100 1.02 -14.51 -3.55
C PHE A 100 2.03 -15.13 -4.52
N ASN A 101 1.53 -15.99 -5.41
CA ASN A 101 2.32 -16.47 -6.54
C ASN A 101 2.54 -15.36 -7.60
N SER A 102 3.47 -15.60 -8.52
CA SER A 102 3.88 -14.61 -9.52
C SER A 102 2.74 -14.08 -10.40
N ALA A 103 1.78 -14.93 -10.76
CA ALA A 103 0.66 -14.51 -11.61
C ALA A 103 -0.25 -13.50 -10.89
N GLN A 104 -0.52 -13.72 -9.60
CA GLN A 104 -1.34 -12.82 -8.79
C GLN A 104 -0.59 -11.50 -8.52
N GLN A 105 0.71 -11.58 -8.24
CA GLN A 105 1.55 -10.40 -8.05
C GLN A 105 1.56 -9.51 -9.30
N ILE A 106 1.78 -10.09 -10.48
CA ILE A 106 1.71 -9.36 -11.76
C ILE A 106 0.35 -8.70 -11.93
N TRP A 107 -0.73 -9.44 -11.68
CA TRP A 107 -2.09 -8.91 -11.82
C TRP A 107 -2.36 -7.71 -10.92
N ILE A 108 -1.92 -7.77 -9.64
CA ILE A 108 -2.07 -6.67 -8.67
C ILE A 108 -1.32 -5.43 -9.16
N LEU A 109 -0.05 -5.58 -9.56
CA LEU A 109 0.76 -4.45 -10.06
C LEU A 109 0.10 -3.79 -11.28
N GLU A 110 -0.51 -4.57 -12.18
CA GLU A 110 -1.24 -4.05 -13.33
C GLU A 110 -2.53 -3.30 -12.95
N GLN A 111 -3.23 -3.71 -11.87
CA GLN A 111 -4.39 -2.95 -11.39
C GLN A 111 -3.98 -1.62 -10.76
N ILE A 112 -2.90 -1.62 -9.99
CA ILE A 112 -2.33 -0.42 -9.38
C ILE A 112 -1.96 0.61 -10.46
N LYS A 113 -1.26 0.17 -11.54
CA LYS A 113 -0.95 1.03 -12.70
C LYS A 113 -2.18 1.62 -13.39
N ARG A 114 -3.34 0.97 -13.28
CA ARG A 114 -4.63 1.46 -13.80
C ARG A 114 -5.33 2.44 -12.85
N GLY A 115 -4.69 2.78 -11.73
CA GLY A 115 -5.23 3.68 -10.72
C GLY A 115 -6.19 3.00 -9.73
N ILE A 116 -6.19 1.66 -9.67
CA ILE A 116 -6.97 0.90 -8.68
C ILE A 116 -6.03 0.53 -7.52
N PRO A 117 -6.08 1.26 -6.39
CA PRO A 117 -5.20 0.99 -5.26
C PRO A 117 -5.47 -0.40 -4.69
N TRP A 118 -4.41 -1.13 -4.34
CA TRP A 118 -4.54 -2.45 -3.73
C TRP A 118 -4.55 -2.35 -2.19
N ARG A 119 -5.64 -2.78 -1.57
CA ARG A 119 -5.81 -2.68 -0.11
C ARG A 119 -5.63 -3.99 0.66
N GLY A 120 -5.15 -5.03 0.00
CA GLY A 120 -5.01 -6.36 0.61
C GLY A 120 -6.32 -7.15 0.72
N GLU A 121 -7.47 -6.52 0.47
CA GLU A 121 -8.81 -7.07 0.73
C GLU A 121 -9.75 -6.88 -0.48
N GLU A 122 -9.29 -7.18 -1.70
CA GLU A 122 -10.13 -7.11 -2.92
C GLU A 122 -10.25 -8.48 -3.63
N GLY A 123 -10.22 -9.55 -2.83
CA GLY A 123 -10.33 -10.94 -3.27
C GLY A 123 -11.58 -11.27 -4.09
N LYS A 124 -12.61 -10.41 -4.13
CA LYS A 124 -13.82 -10.62 -4.95
C LYS A 124 -13.58 -10.42 -6.44
N VAL A 125 -12.74 -9.47 -6.82
CA VAL A 125 -12.33 -9.30 -8.24
C VAL A 125 -11.35 -10.42 -8.62
N TYR A 126 -10.48 -10.81 -7.69
CA TYR A 126 -9.56 -11.91 -7.87
C TYR A 126 -10.27 -13.26 -8.07
N ALA A 127 -11.34 -13.54 -7.31
CA ALA A 127 -12.21 -14.69 -7.49
C ALA A 127 -12.93 -14.66 -8.86
N ALA A 128 -13.44 -13.50 -9.29
CA ALA A 128 -14.08 -13.36 -10.59
C ALA A 128 -13.11 -13.60 -11.76
N ILE A 129 -11.84 -13.21 -11.63
CA ILE A 129 -10.83 -13.39 -12.68
C ILE A 129 -10.34 -14.84 -12.76
N ILE A 130 -10.19 -15.51 -11.61
CA ILE A 130 -9.92 -16.96 -11.60
C ILE A 130 -11.10 -17.71 -12.20
N GLU A 131 -12.33 -17.38 -11.82
CA GLU A 131 -13.55 -17.99 -12.37
C GLU A 131 -13.64 -17.83 -13.90
N GLN A 132 -13.38 -16.63 -14.43
CA GLN A 132 -13.35 -16.40 -15.88
C GLN A 132 -12.19 -17.13 -16.59
N ALA A 133 -11.01 -17.21 -15.96
CA ALA A 133 -9.88 -17.95 -16.50
C ALA A 133 -10.14 -19.46 -16.54
N GLU A 134 -10.83 -20.03 -15.55
CA GLU A 134 -11.24 -21.42 -15.53
C GLU A 134 -12.33 -21.73 -16.58
N ILE A 135 -13.30 -20.82 -16.79
CA ILE A 135 -14.31 -20.94 -17.84
C ILE A 135 -13.64 -20.96 -19.22
N MET A 136 -12.71 -20.02 -19.47
CA MET A 136 -11.95 -19.97 -20.72
C MET A 136 -11.09 -21.22 -20.94
N ALA A 137 -10.47 -21.76 -19.88
CA ALA A 137 -9.67 -22.98 -19.98
C ALA A 137 -10.51 -24.24 -20.28
N ARG A 138 -11.78 -24.27 -19.84
CA ARG A 138 -12.71 -25.39 -20.08
C ARG A 138 -13.39 -25.34 -21.45
N ASP A 139 -13.66 -24.14 -21.97
CA ASP A 139 -14.20 -23.95 -23.31
C ASP A 139 -13.64 -22.68 -23.97
N PRO A 140 -12.45 -22.79 -24.60
CA PRO A 140 -11.80 -21.65 -25.24
C PRO A 140 -12.61 -21.08 -26.41
N ALA A 141 -13.30 -21.94 -27.16
CA ALA A 141 -14.01 -21.56 -28.38
C ALA A 141 -15.34 -20.85 -28.07
N GLY A 142 -16.11 -21.37 -27.11
CA GLY A 142 -17.35 -20.74 -26.64
C GLY A 142 -17.11 -19.43 -25.89
N TYR A 143 -16.00 -19.32 -25.15
CA TYR A 143 -15.62 -18.09 -24.46
C TYR A 143 -15.32 -16.95 -25.42
N ILE A 144 -14.55 -17.21 -26.49
CA ILE A 144 -14.26 -16.22 -27.53
C ILE A 144 -15.56 -15.80 -28.25
N GLY A 145 -16.48 -16.73 -28.51
CA GLY A 145 -17.78 -16.41 -29.11
C GLY A 145 -18.66 -15.48 -28.25
N ASN A 146 -18.67 -15.66 -26.93
CA ASN A 146 -19.55 -14.93 -26.00
C ASN A 146 -18.93 -13.66 -25.40
N ALA A 147 -17.60 -13.57 -25.28
CA ALA A 147 -16.91 -12.40 -24.72
C ALA A 147 -16.73 -11.26 -25.75
N THR A 148 -16.71 -11.60 -27.05
CA THR A 148 -16.48 -10.62 -28.14
C THR A 148 -17.58 -9.55 -28.24
N PRO A 149 -18.89 -9.85 -28.08
CA PRO A 149 -19.94 -8.83 -28.08
C PRO A 149 -19.86 -7.89 -26.87
N ALA A 150 -19.56 -8.40 -25.67
CA ALA A 150 -19.44 -7.61 -24.44
C ALA A 150 -18.23 -6.64 -24.51
N LEU A 151 -17.10 -7.10 -25.06
CA LEU A 151 -15.91 -6.27 -25.31
C LEU A 151 -16.13 -5.25 -26.43
N ALA A 152 -16.93 -5.58 -27.45
CA ALA A 152 -17.32 -4.66 -28.51
C ALA A 152 -18.24 -3.53 -27.99
N ALA A 153 -19.17 -3.82 -27.08
CA ALA A 153 -20.04 -2.82 -26.45
C ALA A 153 -19.25 -1.80 -25.61
N ILE A 154 -18.23 -2.25 -24.86
CA ILE A 154 -17.33 -1.36 -24.09
C ILE A 154 -16.48 -0.47 -25.01
N ARG A 155 -16.05 -1.00 -26.17
CA ARG A 155 -15.33 -0.21 -27.20
C ARG A 155 -16.23 0.77 -27.95
N GLY A 156 -17.50 0.42 -28.18
CA GLY A 156 -18.49 1.29 -28.83
C GLY A 156 -18.91 2.48 -27.96
N ALA A 157 -19.07 2.26 -26.65
CA ALA A 157 -19.40 3.33 -25.69
C ALA A 157 -18.32 4.43 -25.58
N ARG A 158 -17.06 4.13 -25.95
CA ARG A 158 -15.95 5.10 -26.01
C ARG A 158 -15.84 5.89 -27.31
N ARG A 159 -16.63 5.57 -28.35
CA ARG A 159 -16.62 6.30 -29.63
C ARG A 159 -17.81 7.26 -29.80
N GLY A 160 -18.68 7.37 -28.79
CA GLY A 160 -19.84 8.26 -28.80
C GLY A 160 -19.93 9.22 -27.60
N ALA A 161 -18.84 9.42 -26.86
CA ALA A 161 -18.70 10.41 -25.80
C ALA A 161 -17.54 11.35 -26.12
#